data_AF-A0A2G1QG87-F1
#
_entry.id   AF-A0A2G1QG87-F1
#
_cell.length_a   1.000
_cell.length_b   1.000
_cell.length_c   1.000
_cell.angle_alpha   90.00
_cell.angle_beta   90.00
_cell.angle_gamma   90.00
#
_symmetry.space_group_name_H-M   'P 1'
#
loop_
_entity.id
_entity.type
_entity.pdbx_description
1 polymer ?
#
loop_
_entity_poly.entity_id
_entity_poly.type
_entity_poly.pdbx_seq_one_letter_code
_entity_poly.pdbx_strand_id
1 'polypeptide(L)'
;AAGADILLRRSEKTWLEAEVAGSRGPGFASSISTDGGLTSSDETAAGRRNVTALAWRVKGEGDLAELTGERLRGTLGGYYEQRQGGFQTLSQNVSVDERIWGAHASVDVSERLALSGSYDARRDDNGVSEQEGSGAVTVRPSEGWKVALGLTWTARANPAARVAGYNGERLVAGVRIDRELSDDASVYAFGQGTVLRRGDLRANDRGGAGARWRLSDQVALSGE
;
A
#
# COMPACT_ATOMS: atom_id res chain seq x y z
N ALA A 1 12.98 -21.41 11.20
CA ALA A 1 12.42 -20.98 9.91
C ALA A 1 13.50 -21.09 8.85
N ALA A 2 13.13 -21.30 7.59
CA ALA A 2 14.04 -21.26 6.45
C ALA A 2 13.34 -20.56 5.28
N GLY A 3 14.09 -19.88 4.42
CA GLY A 3 13.53 -19.22 3.25
C GLY A 3 14.57 -19.08 2.14
N ALA A 4 14.09 -18.80 0.94
CA ALA A 4 14.89 -18.55 -0.24
C ALA A 4 14.20 -17.50 -1.11
N ASP A 5 14.99 -16.64 -1.72
CA ASP A 5 14.53 -15.64 -2.68
C ASP A 5 15.37 -15.68 -3.96
N ILE A 6 14.74 -15.28 -5.06
CA ILE A 6 15.36 -15.12 -6.38
C ILE A 6 14.93 -13.78 -6.94
N LEU A 7 15.89 -12.95 -7.33
CA LEU A 7 15.69 -11.69 -8.03
C LEU A 7 16.23 -11.79 -9.46
N LEU A 8 15.35 -11.64 -10.44
CA LEU A 8 15.69 -11.48 -11.85
C LEU A 8 15.60 -10.00 -12.20
N ARG A 9 16.73 -9.39 -12.58
CA ARG A 9 16.80 -7.96 -12.85
C ARG A 9 17.30 -7.70 -14.27
N ARG A 10 16.50 -7.00 -15.07
CA ARG A 10 16.91 -6.50 -16.39
C ARG A 10 17.55 -5.12 -16.28
N SER A 11 16.96 -4.25 -15.46
CA SER A 11 17.48 -2.93 -15.10
C SER A 11 17.09 -2.56 -13.67
N GLU A 12 17.53 -1.44 -13.13
CA GLU A 12 17.11 -0.99 -11.80
C GLU A 12 15.59 -0.79 -11.67
N LYS A 13 14.91 -0.47 -12.78
CA LYS A 13 13.47 -0.21 -12.83
C LYS A 13 12.65 -1.36 -13.44
N THR A 14 13.31 -2.41 -13.90
CA THR A 14 12.67 -3.57 -14.53
C THR A 14 13.19 -4.87 -13.91
N TRP A 15 12.39 -5.47 -13.04
CA TRP A 15 12.79 -6.61 -12.22
C TRP A 15 11.59 -7.47 -11.77
N LEU A 16 11.90 -8.71 -11.38
CA LEU A 16 10.97 -9.69 -10.85
C LEU A 16 11.62 -10.43 -9.67
N GLU A 17 10.95 -10.47 -8.52
CA GLU A 17 11.37 -11.18 -7.32
C GLU A 17 10.37 -12.28 -6.99
N ALA A 18 10.87 -13.45 -6.62
CA ALA A 18 10.09 -14.53 -6.03
C ALA A 18 10.74 -14.94 -4.70
N GLU A 19 9.92 -15.04 -3.65
CA GLU A 19 10.35 -15.42 -2.30
C GLU A 19 9.47 -16.57 -1.79
N VAL A 20 10.10 -17.53 -1.11
CA VAL A 20 9.40 -18.58 -0.36
C VAL A 20 10.03 -18.73 1.02
N ALA A 21 9.20 -18.81 2.06
CA ALA A 21 9.62 -18.99 3.43
C ALA A 21 8.76 -20.04 4.13
N GLY A 22 9.35 -20.76 5.07
CA GLY A 22 8.69 -21.76 5.90
C GLY A 22 8.99 -21.55 7.38
N SER A 23 7.94 -21.53 8.19
CA SER A 23 8.02 -21.60 9.64
C SER A 23 7.60 -22.99 10.12
N ARG A 24 8.15 -23.45 11.24
CA ARG A 24 7.76 -24.70 11.87
C ARG A 24 7.72 -24.53 13.38
N GLY A 25 6.69 -25.11 13.99
CA GLY A 25 6.53 -25.12 15.43
C GLY A 25 5.55 -24.07 15.93
N PRO A 26 5.36 -24.00 17.26
CA PRO A 26 4.35 -23.13 17.86
C PRO A 26 4.66 -21.63 17.70
N GLY A 27 5.89 -21.29 17.31
CA GLY A 27 6.49 -19.96 17.31
C GLY A 27 6.35 -19.20 18.62
N PHE A 28 6.33 -17.88 18.55
CA PHE A 28 6.43 -16.99 19.71
C PHE A 28 5.14 -16.20 19.88
N ALA A 29 4.68 -16.05 21.12
CA ALA A 29 3.65 -15.08 21.44
C ALA A 29 4.28 -13.68 21.34
N SER A 30 3.52 -12.72 20.77
CA SER A 30 3.96 -11.34 20.66
C SER A 30 2.95 -10.44 21.35
N SER A 31 3.43 -9.56 22.23
CA SER A 31 2.59 -8.50 22.78
C SER A 31 2.61 -7.33 21.81
N ILE A 32 1.46 -7.03 21.20
CA ILE A 32 1.30 -5.88 20.31
C ILE A 32 0.62 -4.77 21.11
N SER A 33 1.19 -3.57 21.03
CA SER A 33 0.56 -2.36 21.51
C SER A 33 0.30 -1.43 20.33
N THR A 34 -0.95 -0.99 20.20
CA THR A 34 -1.35 -0.01 19.18
C THR A 34 -1.30 1.43 19.70
N ASP A 35 -0.90 1.64 20.95
CA ASP A 35 -0.90 2.94 21.64
C ASP A 35 0.44 3.31 22.31
N GLY A 36 1.54 2.69 21.86
CA GLY A 36 2.89 3.02 22.36
C GLY A 36 3.24 2.43 23.72
N GLY A 37 2.55 1.37 24.14
CA GLY A 37 2.87 0.57 25.33
C GLY A 37 1.90 0.72 26.50
N LEU A 38 0.80 1.47 26.34
CA LEU A 38 -0.17 1.74 27.41
C LEU A 38 -1.22 0.61 27.51
N THR A 39 -1.55 -0.02 26.39
CA THR A 39 -2.30 -1.27 26.32
C THR A 39 -1.53 -2.29 25.50
N SER A 40 -1.42 -3.52 26.04
CA SER A 40 -0.81 -4.65 25.35
C SER A 40 -1.87 -5.72 25.15
N SER A 41 -2.06 -6.13 23.91
CA SER A 41 -2.80 -7.35 23.57
C SER A 41 -1.78 -8.45 23.29
N ASP A 42 -1.88 -9.55 24.02
CA ASP A 42 -1.10 -10.74 23.71
C ASP A 42 -1.68 -11.41 22.47
N GLU A 43 -0.92 -11.39 21.38
CA GLU A 43 -1.21 -12.29 20.28
C GLU A 43 -0.67 -13.67 20.61
N THR A 44 -1.59 -14.62 20.71
CA THR A 44 -1.22 -16.03 20.78
C THR A 44 -0.55 -16.44 19.49
N ALA A 45 0.46 -17.29 19.63
CA ALA A 45 1.21 -17.77 18.50
C ALA A 45 0.31 -18.65 17.61
N ALA A 46 0.14 -18.27 16.34
CA ALA A 46 -0.63 -19.02 15.35
C ALA A 46 0.00 -20.37 14.98
N GLY A 47 1.32 -20.51 15.18
CA GLY A 47 2.06 -21.72 14.87
C GLY A 47 1.56 -22.91 15.69
N ARG A 48 1.71 -24.11 15.13
CA ARG A 48 1.39 -25.37 15.83
C ARG A 48 2.65 -26.23 15.98
N ARG A 49 2.78 -26.88 17.13
CA ARG A 49 3.90 -27.80 17.38
C ARG A 49 3.96 -28.87 16.29
N ASN A 50 5.13 -29.05 15.70
CA ASN A 50 5.40 -30.00 14.60
C ASN A 50 4.60 -29.75 13.30
N VAL A 51 3.96 -28.60 13.14
CA VAL A 51 3.34 -28.20 11.87
C VAL A 51 4.26 -27.23 11.15
N THR A 52 4.39 -27.39 9.83
CA THR A 52 5.09 -26.45 8.95
C THR A 52 4.05 -25.61 8.22
N ALA A 53 4.25 -24.30 8.20
CA ALA A 53 3.44 -23.38 7.42
C ALA A 53 4.35 -22.58 6.47
N LEU A 54 3.86 -22.31 5.26
CA LEU A 54 4.59 -21.66 4.19
C LEU A 54 4.00 -20.29 3.88
N ALA A 55 4.86 -19.37 3.47
CA ALA A 55 4.49 -18.14 2.80
C ALA A 55 5.31 -18.02 1.52
N TRP A 56 4.70 -17.52 0.45
CA TRP A 56 5.41 -17.20 -0.77
C TRP A 56 4.85 -15.95 -1.42
N ARG A 57 5.72 -15.21 -2.09
CA ARG A 57 5.39 -13.98 -2.79
C ARG A 57 6.10 -13.92 -4.13
N VAL A 58 5.40 -13.44 -5.14
CA VAL A 58 6.00 -12.98 -6.39
C VAL A 58 5.64 -11.52 -6.57
N LYS A 59 6.61 -10.66 -6.82
CA LYS A 59 6.39 -9.24 -7.11
C LYS A 59 7.32 -8.78 -8.22
N GLY A 60 6.92 -7.77 -8.97
CA GLY A 60 7.75 -7.20 -10.01
C GLY A 60 7.33 -5.80 -10.39
N GLU A 61 8.24 -5.12 -11.05
CA GLU A 61 8.06 -3.78 -11.59
C GLU A 61 8.75 -3.70 -12.95
N GLY A 62 8.18 -2.92 -13.85
CA GLY A 62 8.72 -2.65 -15.17
C GLY A 62 8.61 -1.19 -15.54
N ASP A 63 9.69 -0.64 -16.08
CA ASP A 63 9.70 0.66 -16.73
C ASP A 63 9.03 0.54 -18.11
N LEU A 64 7.94 1.28 -18.30
CA LEU A 64 7.21 1.26 -19.57
C LEU A 64 8.09 1.76 -20.73
N ALA A 65 9.07 2.63 -20.48
CA ALA A 65 10.00 3.08 -21.51
C ALA A 65 10.84 1.91 -22.02
N GLU A 66 11.39 1.11 -21.11
CA GLU A 66 12.18 -0.07 -21.45
C GLU A 66 11.35 -1.18 -22.11
N LEU A 67 10.13 -1.41 -21.62
CA LEU A 67 9.25 -2.46 -22.11
C LEU A 67 8.63 -2.14 -23.47
N THR A 68 8.42 -0.86 -23.78
CA THR A 68 7.76 -0.43 -25.01
C THR A 68 8.73 0.12 -26.07
N GLY A 69 10.01 0.31 -25.72
CA GLY A 69 10.97 0.97 -26.60
C GLY A 69 10.69 2.47 -26.70
N GLU A 70 10.61 3.15 -25.56
CA GLU A 70 10.39 4.60 -25.39
C GLU A 70 9.03 5.14 -25.86
N ARG A 71 8.09 4.28 -26.30
CA ARG A 71 6.75 4.70 -26.76
C ARG A 71 5.85 5.20 -25.63
N LEU A 72 6.00 4.63 -24.44
CA LEU A 72 5.31 5.03 -23.23
C LEU A 72 6.35 5.30 -22.14
N ARG A 73 6.08 6.28 -21.28
CA ARG A 73 6.87 6.56 -20.07
C ARG A 73 6.00 6.30 -18.85
N GLY A 74 6.60 5.74 -17.80
CA GLY A 74 5.91 5.42 -16.56
C GLY A 74 6.27 4.03 -16.05
N THR A 75 5.48 3.52 -15.11
CA THR A 75 5.77 2.26 -14.43
C THR A 75 4.55 1.35 -14.41
N LEU A 76 4.78 0.05 -14.42
CA LEU A 76 3.78 -0.99 -14.16
C LEU A 76 4.38 -1.95 -13.15
N GLY A 77 3.61 -2.29 -12.13
CA GLY A 77 4.05 -3.26 -11.15
C GLY A 77 2.89 -4.03 -10.56
N GLY A 78 3.24 -5.08 -9.85
CA GLY A 78 2.26 -5.90 -9.15
C GLY A 78 2.91 -6.95 -8.29
N TYR A 79 2.08 -7.57 -7.46
CA TYR A 79 2.50 -8.60 -6.55
C TYR A 79 1.35 -9.57 -6.27
N TYR A 80 1.72 -10.78 -5.89
CA TYR A 80 0.83 -11.82 -5.43
C TYR A 80 1.52 -12.58 -4.30
N GLU A 81 0.82 -12.75 -3.20
CA GLU A 81 1.31 -13.36 -1.98
C GLU A 81 0.27 -14.32 -1.40
N GLN A 82 0.75 -15.44 -0.90
CA GLN A 82 -0.02 -16.47 -0.22
C GLN A 82 0.71 -16.82 1.07
N ARG A 83 -0.02 -16.81 2.18
CA ARG A 83 0.49 -17.16 3.50
C ARG A 83 -0.42 -18.21 4.11
N GLN A 84 0.14 -19.31 4.58
CA GLN A 84 -0.61 -20.36 5.25
C GLN A 84 -0.85 -20.01 6.71
N GLY A 85 -1.99 -20.44 7.24
CA GLY A 85 -2.28 -20.45 8.66
C GLY A 85 -1.19 -21.19 9.44
N GLY A 86 -0.71 -20.55 10.50
CA GLY A 86 0.44 -20.98 11.28
C GLY A 86 1.78 -20.44 10.79
N PHE A 87 1.82 -19.64 9.71
CA PHE A 87 3.06 -19.00 9.27
C PHE A 87 3.48 -17.93 10.28
N GLN A 88 4.75 -17.96 10.67
CA GLN A 88 5.28 -17.08 11.72
C GLN A 88 6.73 -16.66 11.49
N THR A 89 6.98 -15.39 11.75
CA THR A 89 8.31 -14.78 11.83
C THR A 89 8.37 -13.88 13.08
N LEU A 90 9.45 -13.12 13.28
CA LEU A 90 9.52 -12.15 14.38
C LEU A 90 8.49 -11.01 14.26
N SER A 91 8.00 -10.73 13.04
CA SER A 91 7.10 -9.62 12.74
C SER A 91 5.77 -10.06 12.14
N GLN A 92 5.55 -11.36 11.91
CA GLN A 92 4.34 -11.89 11.30
C GLN A 92 3.77 -13.05 12.11
N ASN A 93 2.45 -13.02 12.27
CA ASN A 93 1.68 -14.04 12.96
C ASN A 93 0.40 -14.34 12.18
N VAL A 94 0.44 -15.33 11.29
CA VAL A 94 -0.65 -15.64 10.35
C VAL A 94 -1.52 -16.74 10.94
N SER A 95 -2.73 -16.42 11.39
CA SER A 95 -3.62 -17.39 12.07
C SER A 95 -4.42 -18.29 11.12
N VAL A 96 -4.71 -17.82 9.91
CA VAL A 96 -5.47 -18.51 8.87
C VAL A 96 -4.85 -18.24 7.50
N ASP A 97 -5.17 -19.06 6.51
CA ASP A 97 -4.69 -18.85 5.15
C ASP A 97 -5.12 -17.47 4.65
N GLU A 98 -4.17 -16.74 4.06
CA GLU A 98 -4.34 -15.39 3.55
C GLU A 98 -3.79 -15.31 2.13
N ARG A 99 -4.55 -14.66 1.25
CA ARG A 99 -4.13 -14.28 -0.09
C ARG A 99 -4.16 -12.77 -0.25
N ILE A 100 -3.06 -12.22 -0.74
CA ILE A 100 -2.89 -10.79 -1.00
C ILE A 100 -2.40 -10.62 -2.43
N TRP A 101 -2.94 -9.67 -3.17
CA TRP A 101 -2.41 -9.31 -4.47
C TRP A 101 -2.74 -7.87 -4.80
N GLY A 102 -1.93 -7.28 -5.65
CA GLY A 102 -2.18 -5.94 -6.14
C GLY A 102 -1.44 -5.66 -7.43
N ALA A 103 -1.88 -4.62 -8.11
CA ALA A 103 -1.25 -4.10 -9.31
C ALA A 103 -1.36 -2.57 -9.31
N HIS A 104 -0.37 -1.92 -9.90
CA HIS A 104 -0.37 -0.48 -10.08
C HIS A 104 0.27 -0.11 -11.41
N ALA A 105 -0.16 1.01 -11.96
CA ALA A 105 0.43 1.59 -13.14
C ALA A 105 0.46 3.11 -13.05
N SER A 106 1.49 3.70 -13.63
CA SER A 106 1.58 5.13 -13.91
C SER A 106 2.01 5.32 -15.35
N VAL A 107 1.41 6.29 -16.04
CA VAL A 107 1.73 6.62 -17.42
C VAL A 107 1.82 8.13 -17.56
N ASP A 108 2.97 8.61 -18.02
CA ASP A 108 3.14 10.00 -18.45
C ASP A 108 2.56 10.13 -19.86
N VAL A 109 1.38 10.74 -19.95
CA VAL A 109 0.70 11.00 -21.23
C VAL A 109 1.38 12.15 -21.98
N SER A 110 1.91 13.13 -21.24
CA SER A 110 2.76 14.21 -21.73
C SER A 110 3.58 14.79 -20.57
N GLU A 111 4.45 15.77 -20.84
CA GLU A 111 5.18 16.51 -19.79
C GLU A 111 4.25 17.14 -18.74
N ARG A 112 3.00 17.47 -19.13
CA ARG A 112 2.03 18.15 -18.27
C ARG A 112 0.92 17.25 -17.73
N LEU A 113 0.81 16.01 -18.19
CA LEU A 113 -0.31 15.13 -17.84
C LEU A 113 0.20 13.73 -17.54
N ALA A 114 -0.12 13.22 -16.35
CA ALA A 114 0.13 11.85 -15.96
C ALA A 114 -1.15 11.20 -15.41
N LEU A 115 -1.30 9.91 -15.68
CA LEU A 115 -2.38 9.08 -15.15
C LEU A 115 -1.77 8.00 -14.26
N SER A 116 -2.41 7.71 -13.15
CA SER A 116 -2.03 6.57 -12.31
C SER A 116 -3.25 5.82 -11.81
N GLY A 117 -3.05 4.55 -11.49
CA GLY A 117 -4.05 3.74 -10.82
C GLY A 117 -3.42 2.57 -10.09
N SER A 118 -4.13 2.09 -9.09
CA SER A 118 -3.76 0.90 -8.33
C SER A 118 -5.00 0.12 -7.94
N TYR A 119 -4.80 -1.16 -7.70
CA TYR A 119 -5.78 -2.03 -7.08
C TYR A 119 -5.07 -3.01 -6.16
N ASP A 120 -5.56 -3.14 -4.94
CA ASP A 120 -5.02 -4.02 -3.91
C ASP A 120 -6.16 -4.82 -3.29
N ALA A 121 -5.93 -6.10 -3.07
CA ALA A 121 -6.91 -7.00 -2.48
C ALA A 121 -6.27 -7.99 -1.51
N ARG A 122 -6.89 -8.12 -0.34
CA ARG A 122 -6.58 -9.10 0.69
C ARG A 122 -7.83 -9.92 0.99
N ARG A 123 -7.67 -11.23 1.16
CA ARG A 123 -8.71 -12.12 1.71
C ARG A 123 -8.07 -13.18 2.59
N ASP A 124 -8.74 -13.51 3.69
CA ASP A 124 -8.40 -14.67 4.51
C ASP A 124 -9.57 -15.66 4.66
N ASP A 125 -9.24 -16.85 5.16
CA ASP A 125 -10.19 -17.96 5.34
C ASP A 125 -11.19 -17.75 6.50
N ASN A 126 -11.03 -16.71 7.32
CA ASN A 126 -12.04 -16.28 8.28
C ASN A 126 -13.12 -15.39 7.63
N GLY A 127 -13.04 -15.16 6.32
CA GLY A 127 -13.96 -14.31 5.57
C GLY A 127 -13.66 -12.82 5.71
N VAL A 128 -12.50 -12.45 6.24
CA VAL A 128 -12.05 -11.06 6.18
C VAL A 128 -11.61 -10.77 4.74
N SER A 129 -12.09 -9.66 4.19
CA SER A 129 -11.68 -9.18 2.88
C SER A 129 -11.54 -7.67 2.87
N GLU A 130 -10.51 -7.20 2.20
CA GLU A 130 -10.27 -5.79 1.94
C GLU A 130 -9.89 -5.63 0.49
N GLN A 131 -10.51 -4.68 -0.19
CA GLN A 131 -10.21 -4.32 -1.56
C GLN A 131 -10.15 -2.80 -1.65
N GLU A 132 -9.15 -2.29 -2.33
CA GLU A 132 -9.01 -0.87 -2.60
C GLU A 132 -8.61 -0.67 -4.06
N GLY A 133 -9.31 0.21 -4.76
CA GLY A 133 -8.99 0.63 -6.11
C GLY A 133 -8.85 2.14 -6.14
N SER A 134 -7.75 2.64 -6.68
CA SER A 134 -7.48 4.07 -6.77
C SER A 134 -7.13 4.47 -8.20
N GLY A 135 -7.52 5.68 -8.58
CA GLY A 135 -7.15 6.29 -9.85
C GLY A 135 -6.92 7.78 -9.68
N ALA A 136 -5.92 8.33 -10.34
CA ALA A 136 -5.60 9.75 -10.27
C ALA A 136 -5.18 10.33 -11.62
N VAL A 137 -5.54 11.60 -11.82
CA VAL A 137 -5.07 12.45 -12.90
C VAL A 137 -4.20 13.52 -12.29
N THR A 138 -2.96 13.64 -12.77
CA THR A 138 -2.02 14.67 -12.36
C THR A 138 -1.77 15.62 -13.52
N VAL A 139 -1.96 16.92 -13.28
CA VAL A 139 -1.68 17.99 -14.24
C VAL A 139 -0.60 18.94 -13.72
N ARG A 140 0.27 19.40 -14.61
CA ARG A 140 1.26 20.45 -14.35
C ARG A 140 0.93 21.68 -15.22
N PRO A 141 0.03 22.56 -14.74
CA PRO A 141 -0.51 23.64 -15.57
C PRO A 141 0.55 24.69 -15.94
N SER A 142 1.54 24.90 -15.08
CA SER A 142 2.68 25.77 -15.29
C SER A 142 3.87 25.31 -14.44
N GLU A 143 5.02 25.93 -14.64
CA GLU A 143 6.25 25.62 -13.91
C GLU A 143 6.06 25.77 -12.39
N GLY A 144 6.52 24.75 -11.66
CA GLY A 144 6.39 24.65 -10.21
C GLY A 144 4.97 24.42 -9.70
N TRP A 145 3.97 24.15 -10.54
CA TRP A 145 2.63 23.76 -10.08
C TRP A 145 2.31 22.32 -10.45
N LYS A 146 1.72 21.60 -9.51
CA LYS A 146 1.20 20.25 -9.73
C LYS A 146 -0.16 20.12 -9.04
N VAL A 147 -1.17 19.67 -9.77
CA VAL A 147 -2.51 19.41 -9.25
C VAL A 147 -2.86 17.95 -9.52
N ALA A 148 -3.28 17.24 -8.49
CA ALA A 148 -3.75 15.86 -8.59
C ALA A 148 -5.22 15.76 -8.19
N LEU A 149 -6.02 15.12 -9.02
CA LEU A 149 -7.40 14.76 -8.75
C LEU A 149 -7.48 13.24 -8.66
N GLY A 150 -8.04 12.72 -7.56
CA GLY A 150 -8.05 11.29 -7.27
C GLY A 150 -9.42 10.77 -6.85
N LEU A 151 -9.67 9.51 -7.18
CA LEU A 151 -10.77 8.71 -6.67
C LEU A 151 -10.23 7.44 -6.04
N THR A 152 -10.77 7.07 -4.89
CA THR A 152 -10.46 5.80 -4.21
C THR A 152 -11.75 5.11 -3.81
N TRP A 153 -11.93 3.89 -4.29
CA TRP A 153 -12.97 2.96 -3.86
C TRP A 153 -12.37 1.97 -2.87
N THR A 154 -13.03 1.77 -1.74
CA THR A 154 -12.67 0.79 -0.72
C THR A 154 -13.87 -0.11 -0.46
N ALA A 155 -13.67 -1.42 -0.40
CA ALA A 155 -14.63 -2.39 0.10
C ALA A 155 -14.00 -3.25 1.20
N ARG A 156 -14.66 -3.31 2.36
CA ARG A 156 -14.18 -4.09 3.51
C ARG A 156 -15.29 -4.98 4.04
N ALA A 157 -14.92 -6.20 4.41
CA ALA A 157 -15.78 -7.12 5.13
C ALA A 157 -14.94 -7.84 6.18
N ASN A 158 -15.42 -7.85 7.41
CA ASN A 158 -14.85 -8.56 8.53
C ASN A 158 -16.01 -9.10 9.39
N PRO A 159 -16.35 -10.39 9.26
CA PRO A 159 -17.43 -11.03 10.02
C PRO A 159 -17.22 -10.99 11.54
N ALA A 160 -15.96 -10.87 12.00
CA ALA A 160 -15.62 -10.81 13.41
C ALA A 160 -15.68 -9.39 14.00
N ALA A 161 -15.86 -8.34 13.17
CA ALA A 161 -15.92 -6.97 13.64
C ALA A 161 -17.08 -6.77 14.64
N ARG A 162 -16.74 -6.41 15.87
CA ARG A 162 -17.70 -6.13 16.96
C ARG A 162 -18.10 -4.67 17.06
N VAL A 163 -17.34 -3.80 16.40
CA VAL A 163 -17.52 -2.35 16.41
C VAL A 163 -18.01 -1.89 15.05
N ALA A 164 -18.94 -0.94 15.06
CA ALA A 164 -19.39 -0.31 13.83
C ALA A 164 -18.25 0.47 13.18
N GLY A 165 -18.32 0.67 11.87
CA GLY A 165 -17.37 1.52 11.15
C GLY A 165 -16.39 0.79 10.23
N TYR A 166 -16.49 -0.54 10.11
CA TYR A 166 -15.46 -1.37 9.51
C TYR A 166 -15.88 -2.07 8.21
N ASN A 167 -17.18 -2.19 7.95
CA ASN A 167 -17.71 -3.04 6.89
C ASN A 167 -18.52 -2.24 5.86
N GLY A 168 -18.40 -2.62 4.60
CA GLY A 168 -19.11 -2.01 3.49
C GLY A 168 -18.18 -1.35 2.49
N GLU A 169 -18.75 -0.44 1.71
CA GLU A 169 -18.12 0.18 0.56
C GLU A 169 -18.06 1.69 0.73
N ARG A 170 -17.00 2.31 0.22
CA ARG A 170 -16.82 3.75 0.25
C ARG A 170 -16.14 4.22 -1.03
N LEU A 171 -16.63 5.31 -1.61
CA LEU A 171 -15.93 6.07 -2.65
C LEU A 171 -15.52 7.42 -2.06
N VAL A 172 -14.25 7.74 -2.18
CA VAL A 172 -13.65 9.01 -1.74
C VAL A 172 -13.14 9.74 -2.99
N ALA A 173 -13.39 11.03 -3.06
CA ALA A 173 -12.76 11.92 -4.03
C ALA A 173 -11.82 12.89 -3.31
N GLY A 174 -10.70 13.22 -3.94
CA GLY A 174 -9.73 14.12 -3.37
C GLY A 174 -9.03 14.99 -4.41
N VAL A 175 -8.53 16.12 -3.93
CA VAL A 175 -7.67 17.03 -4.66
C VAL A 175 -6.43 17.32 -3.83
N ARG A 176 -5.28 17.38 -4.49
CA ARG A 176 -4.02 17.87 -3.93
C ARG A 176 -3.41 18.88 -4.87
N ILE A 177 -2.90 19.96 -4.29
CA ILE A 177 -2.19 21.01 -5.01
C ILE A 177 -0.82 21.15 -4.36
N ASP A 178 0.22 21.02 -5.17
CA ASP A 178 1.61 21.23 -4.78
C ASP A 178 2.15 22.46 -5.54
N ARG A 179 2.92 23.28 -4.84
CA ARG A 179 3.61 24.45 -5.37
C ARG A 179 5.08 24.42 -4.95
N GLU A 180 5.95 24.37 -5.94
CA GLU A 180 7.39 24.62 -5.77
C GLU A 180 7.61 26.13 -5.68
N LEU A 181 8.21 26.55 -4.57
CA LEU A 181 8.57 27.95 -4.30
C LEU A 181 10.00 28.24 -4.76
N SER A 182 10.87 27.23 -4.66
CA SER A 182 12.25 27.20 -5.17
C SER A 182 12.70 25.74 -5.30
N ASP A 183 13.94 25.52 -5.75
CA ASP A 183 14.57 24.19 -5.77
C ASP A 183 14.66 23.54 -4.38
N ASP A 184 14.56 24.34 -3.32
CA ASP A 184 14.72 23.90 -1.92
C ASP A 184 13.43 23.94 -1.11
N ALA A 185 12.37 24.56 -1.63
CA ALA A 185 11.15 24.81 -0.87
C ALA A 185 9.90 24.46 -1.68
N SER A 186 9.01 23.70 -1.07
CA SER A 186 7.70 23.38 -1.64
C SER A 186 6.62 23.44 -0.56
N VAL A 187 5.42 23.78 -0.99
CA VAL A 187 4.23 23.76 -0.15
C VAL A 187 3.15 22.95 -0.85
N TYR A 188 2.25 22.38 -0.06
CA TYR A 188 1.11 21.67 -0.59
C TYR A 188 -0.11 21.85 0.29
N ALA A 189 -1.28 21.67 -0.31
CA ALA A 189 -2.54 21.52 0.39
C ALA A 189 -3.34 20.39 -0.26
N PHE A 190 -4.14 19.69 0.54
CA PHE A 190 -5.02 18.65 0.04
C PHE A 190 -6.35 18.65 0.80
N GLY A 191 -7.36 18.12 0.14
CA GLY A 191 -8.66 17.83 0.72
C GLY A 191 -9.25 16.60 0.05
N GLN A 192 -9.87 15.74 0.85
CA GLN A 192 -10.63 14.59 0.39
C GLN A 192 -11.93 14.44 1.16
N GLY A 193 -12.93 13.88 0.50
CA GLY A 193 -14.25 13.68 1.05
C GLY A 193 -14.92 12.42 0.51
N THR A 194 -15.74 11.82 1.36
CA THR A 194 -16.55 10.64 1.07
C THR A 194 -17.72 11.04 0.18
N VAL A 195 -17.74 10.53 -1.05
CA VAL A 195 -18.77 10.83 -2.04
C VAL A 195 -19.92 9.82 -1.95
N LEU A 196 -19.58 8.55 -1.76
CA LEU A 196 -20.56 7.47 -1.62
C LEU A 196 -20.14 6.54 -0.51
N ARG A 197 -21.14 5.99 0.19
CA ARG A 197 -20.94 5.00 1.24
C ARG A 197 -22.10 4.00 1.26
N ARG A 198 -21.79 2.73 1.45
CA ARG A 198 -22.74 1.64 1.69
C ARG A 198 -22.25 0.79 2.87
N GLY A 199 -23.16 0.27 3.68
CA GLY A 199 -22.79 -0.39 4.94
C GLY A 199 -22.42 0.62 6.02
N ASP A 200 -21.59 0.20 6.97
CA ASP A 200 -21.25 0.98 8.16
C ASP A 200 -19.83 1.57 8.12
N LEU A 201 -19.04 1.28 7.07
CA LEU A 201 -17.66 1.76 6.89
C LEU A 201 -17.56 3.27 7.13
N ARG A 202 -16.67 3.72 8.03
CA ARG A 202 -16.59 5.15 8.39
C ARG A 202 -16.30 6.04 7.17
N ALA A 203 -16.77 7.28 7.21
CA ALA A 203 -16.34 8.29 6.24
C ALA A 203 -14.83 8.54 6.38
N ASN A 204 -14.20 8.99 5.31
CA ASN A 204 -12.77 9.31 5.26
C ASN A 204 -12.57 10.72 4.68
N ASP A 205 -13.01 11.70 5.45
CA ASP A 205 -12.91 13.11 5.10
C ASP A 205 -11.67 13.67 5.80
N ARG A 206 -10.75 14.24 5.03
CA ARG A 206 -9.46 14.74 5.53
C ARG A 206 -9.04 15.97 4.75
N GLY A 207 -8.42 16.92 5.42
CA GLY A 207 -7.77 18.06 4.79
C GLY A 207 -6.52 18.42 5.56
N GLY A 208 -5.54 18.97 4.87
CA GLY A 208 -4.27 19.35 5.46
C GLY A 208 -3.45 20.19 4.51
N ALA A 209 -2.41 20.82 5.04
CA ALA A 209 -1.43 21.55 4.27
C ALA A 209 -0.07 21.38 4.91
N GLY A 210 0.97 21.29 4.09
CA GLY A 210 2.32 21.08 4.58
C GLY A 210 3.34 21.83 3.76
N ALA A 211 4.54 21.89 4.31
CA ALA A 211 5.68 22.52 3.67
C ALA A 211 6.92 21.64 3.85
N ARG A 212 7.78 21.65 2.84
CA ARG A 212 9.11 21.04 2.88
C ARG A 212 10.14 22.11 2.55
N TRP A 213 11.19 22.16 3.35
CA TRP A 213 12.32 23.06 3.13
C TRP A 213 13.64 22.32 3.35
N ARG A 214 14.48 22.27 2.32
CA ARG A 214 15.86 21.81 2.39
C ARG A 214 16.75 22.96 2.85
N LEU A 215 17.33 22.84 4.04
CA LEU A 215 18.22 23.86 4.61
C LEU A 215 19.68 23.68 4.15
N SER A 216 20.06 22.43 3.86
CA SER A 216 21.36 22.07 3.29
C SER A 216 21.25 20.73 2.56
N ASP A 217 22.32 20.28 1.90
CA ASP A 217 22.38 18.96 1.24
C ASP A 217 22.11 17.78 2.20
N GLN A 218 22.27 17.99 3.51
CA GLN A 218 22.12 16.95 4.53
C GLN A 218 20.94 17.18 5.48
N VAL A 219 20.28 18.35 5.42
CA VAL A 219 19.25 18.75 6.39
C VAL A 219 17.99 19.22 5.67
N ALA A 220 16.87 18.56 5.96
CA ALA A 220 15.54 18.95 5.49
C ALA A 220 14.56 19.04 6.66
N LEU A 221 13.70 20.06 6.63
CA LEU A 221 12.56 20.24 7.51
C LEU A 221 11.27 19.94 6.74
N SER A 222 10.35 19.25 7.39
CA SER A 222 9.00 19.00 6.86
C SER A 222 7.97 19.12 7.98
N GLY A 223 6.82 19.71 7.66
CA GLY A 223 5.64 19.73 8.52
C GLY A 223 4.37 19.48 7.72
N GLU A 224 3.41 18.80 8.34
CA GLU A 224 2.03 18.57 7.87
C GLU A 224 1.06 18.89 9.02
#